data_AF-A0A0A8F237-F1
#
_entry.id   AF-A0A0A8F237-F1
#
_cell.length_a   1.000
_cell.length_b   1.000
_cell.length_c   1.000
_cell.angle_alpha   90.00
_cell.angle_beta   90.00
_cell.angle_gamma   90.00
#
_symmetry.space_group_name_H-M   'P 1'
#
loop_
_entity.id
_entity.type
_entity.pdbx_description
1 polymer ?
#
loop_
_entity_poly.entity_id
_entity_poly.type
_entity_poly.pdbx_seq_one_letter_code
_entity_poly.pdbx_strand_id
1 'polypeptide(L)' 'MLSVNPKMLPRLDEIEEDLLARRKRAATEGWQGEIEGIDLTLAFLRSKREQTRRFQRVAPVDLGLPHPRAPLTSQ' A
#
# COMPACT_ATOMS: atom_id res chain seq x y z
N MET A 1 -6.22 10.36 0.14
CA MET A 1 -5.06 9.49 0.47
C MET A 1 -4.94 8.42 -0.61
N LEU A 2 -3.74 8.18 -1.15
CA LEU A 2 -3.53 7.27 -2.29
C LEU A 2 -3.60 5.79 -1.87
N SER A 3 -4.52 5.02 -2.46
CA SER A 3 -4.66 3.57 -2.27
C SER A 3 -3.67 2.78 -3.12
N VAL A 4 -3.11 1.70 -2.59
CA VAL A 4 -2.18 0.81 -3.31
C VAL A 4 -2.96 -0.36 -3.93
N ASN A 5 -2.62 -0.72 -5.16
CA ASN A 5 -3.20 -1.88 -5.85
C ASN A 5 -2.93 -3.18 -5.06
N PRO A 6 -3.95 -3.99 -4.74
CA PRO A 6 -3.79 -5.27 -4.02
C PRO A 6 -2.75 -6.24 -4.60
N LYS A 7 -2.52 -6.22 -5.92
CA LYS A 7 -1.48 -7.04 -6.57
C LYS A 7 -0.05 -6.69 -6.13
N MET A 8 0.14 -5.54 -5.48
CA MET A 8 1.44 -5.08 -4.99
C MET A 8 1.77 -5.59 -3.58
N LEU A 9 0.89 -6.34 -2.92
CA LEU A 9 1.16 -6.87 -1.57
C LEU A 9 2.50 -7.63 -1.47
N PRO A 10 2.85 -8.56 -2.39
CA PRO A 10 4.16 -9.22 -2.35
C PRO A 10 5.33 -8.23 -2.44
N ARG A 11 5.19 -7.17 -3.25
CA ARG A 11 6.22 -6.13 -3.37
C ARG A 11 6.38 -5.32 -2.09
N LEU A 12 5.28 -5.08 -1.36
CA LEU A 12 5.35 -4.40 -0.06
C LEU A 12 6.08 -5.27 0.97
N ASP A 13 5.96 -6.59 0.89
CA ASP A 13 6.66 -7.54 1.76
C ASP A 13 8.18 -7.50 1.49
N GLU A 14 8.58 -7.54 0.22
CA GLU A 14 10.00 -7.39 -0.19
C GLU A 14 10.62 -6.07 0.29
N ILE A 15 9.86 -4.96 0.19
CA ILE A 15 10.35 -3.65 0.67
C ILE A 15 10.46 -3.63 2.20
N GLU A 16 9.53 -4.27 2.92
CA GLU A 16 9.63 -4.40 4.38
C GLU A 16 10.91 -5.14 4.78
N GLU A 17 11.23 -6.25 4.11
CA GLU A 17 12.45 -7.03 4.34
C GLU A 17 13.73 -6.22 4.06
N ASP A 18 13.79 -5.50 2.93
CA ASP A 18 14.93 -4.63 2.60
C ASP A 18 15.12 -3.51 3.64
N LEU A 19 14.04 -2.86 4.07
CA LEU A 19 14.09 -1.82 5.10
C LEU A 19 14.57 -2.36 6.45
N LEU A 20 14.15 -3.57 6.84
CA LEU A 20 14.65 -4.22 8.06
C LEU A 20 16.14 -4.54 7.97
N ALA A 21 16.62 -5.00 6.81
CA ALA A 21 18.04 -5.25 6.57
C ALA A 21 18.87 -3.95 6.67
N ARG A 22 18.40 -2.86 6.07
CA ARG A 22 19.03 -1.54 6.16
C ARG A 22 19.03 -0.99 7.57
N ARG A 23 17.93 -1.15 8.32
CA ARG A 23 17.86 -0.75 9.73
C ARG A 23 18.91 -1.48 10.56
N LYS A 24 19.08 -2.78 10.36
CA LYS A 24 20.10 -3.58 11.06
C LYS A 24 21.51 -3.09 10.73
N ARG A 25 21.76 -2.76 9.47
CA ARG A 25 23.04 -2.19 9.04
C ARG A 25 23.30 -0.82 9.70
N ALA A 26 22.33 0.09 9.65
CA ALA A 26 22.42 1.40 10.28
C ALA A 26 22.68 1.31 11.79
N ALA A 27 22.09 0.32 12.48
CA ALA A 27 22.38 0.05 13.89
C ALA A 27 23.83 -0.41 14.12
N THR A 28 24.36 -1.29 13.27
CA THR A 28 25.77 -1.72 13.34
C THR A 28 26.74 -0.57 13.05
N GLU A 29 26.39 0.31 12.10
CA GLU A 29 27.25 1.42 11.66
C GLU A 29 27.06 2.71 12.50
N GLY A 30 26.15 2.70 13.47
CA GLY A 30 25.88 3.85 14.35
C GLY A 30 25.16 5.01 13.68
N TRP A 31 24.43 4.76 12.60
CA TRP A 31 23.74 5.78 11.81
C TRP A 31 22.37 6.10 12.39
N GLN A 32 22.35 6.82 13.51
CA GLN A 32 21.13 7.09 14.26
C GLN A 32 20.05 7.81 13.43
N GLY A 33 20.43 8.79 12.61
CA GLY A 33 19.48 9.50 11.73
C GLY A 33 18.86 8.61 10.66
N GLU A 34 19.58 7.62 10.14
CA GLU A 34 19.00 6.65 9.19
C GLU A 34 18.01 5.71 9.87
N ILE A 35 18.29 5.28 11.11
CA ILE A 35 17.38 4.41 11.87
C ILE A 35 16.03 5.11 12.06
N GLU A 36 16.02 6.39 12.44
CA GLU A 36 14.79 7.16 12.63
C GLU A 36 13.98 7.28 11.33
N GLY A 37 14.66 7.60 10.21
CA GLY A 37 14.02 7.67 8.90
C GLY A 37 13.44 6.34 8.42
N ILE A 38 14.17 5.24 8.65
CA ILE A 38 13.74 3.88 8.30
C ILE A 38 12.55 3.46 9.16
N ASP A 39 12.56 3.74 10.47
CA ASP A 39 11.46 3.41 11.39
C ASP A 39 10.17 4.14 11.00
N LEU A 40 10.27 5.42 10.63
CA LEU A 40 9.13 6.18 10.11
C LEU A 40 8.59 5.56 8.81
N THR A 41 9.47 5.20 7.89
CA THR A 41 9.09 4.58 6.61
C THR A 41 8.43 3.22 6.80
N LEU A 42 8.95 2.39 7.72
CA LEU A 42 8.36 1.11 8.09
C LEU A 42 6.95 1.27 8.65
N ALA A 43 6.72 2.28 9.50
CA ALA A 43 5.39 2.55 10.04
C ALA A 43 4.37 2.88 8.92
N PHE A 44 4.76 3.74 7.97
CA PHE A 44 3.91 4.06 6.81
C PHE A 44 3.68 2.87 5.89
N LEU A 45 4.71 2.06 5.63
CA LEU A 45 4.60 0.88 4.80
C LEU A 45 3.63 -0.14 5.39
N ARG A 46 3.74 -0.41 6.70
CA ARG A 46 2.84 -1.33 7.41
C ARG A 46 1.40 -0.86 7.38
N SER A 47 1.17 0.45 7.59
CA SER A 47 -0.16 1.06 7.48
C SER A 47 -0.75 0.88 6.07
N LYS A 48 0.03 1.12 5.02
CA LYS A 48 -0.41 0.88 3.63
C LYS A 48 -0.69 -0.59 3.36
N ARG A 49 0.16 -1.50 3.82
CA ARG A 49 -0.01 -2.95 3.65
C ARG A 49 -1.32 -3.43 4.29
N GLU A 50 -1.61 -2.99 5.52
CA GLU A 50 -2.84 -3.31 6.22
C GLU A 50 -4.08 -2.73 5.50
N GLN A 51 -4.03 -1.48 5.06
CA GLN A 51 -5.08 -0.88 4.25
C GLN A 51 -5.34 -1.68 2.97
N THR A 52 -4.29 -2.08 2.26
CA THR A 52 -4.40 -2.85 1.01
C THR A 52 -4.98 -4.24 1.25
N ARG A 53 -4.58 -4.91 2.34
CA ARG A 53 -5.16 -6.20 2.76
C ARG A 53 -6.66 -6.09 3.02
N ARG A 54 -7.11 -5.00 3.65
CA ARG A 54 -8.54 -4.74 3.85
C ARG A 54 -9.27 -4.58 2.53
N PHE A 55 -8.74 -3.80 1.59
CA PHE A 55 -9.35 -3.64 0.27
C PHE A 55 -9.39 -4.94 -0.55
N GLN A 56 -8.41 -5.84 -0.41
CA GLN A 56 -8.46 -7.13 -1.08
C GLN A 56 -9.59 -8.03 -0.56
N ARG A 57 -9.93 -7.92 0.73
CA ARG A 57 -10.96 -8.74 1.38
C ARG A 57 -12.37 -8.21 1.14
N VAL A 58 -12.52 -6.91 0.89
CA VAL A 58 -13.82 -6.28 0.65
C VAL A 58 -14.09 -6.28 -0.84
N ALA A 59 -15.03 -7.12 -1.29
CA ALA A 59 -15.51 -7.08 -2.66
C ALA A 59 -16.12 -5.70 -2.96
N PRO A 60 -16.00 -5.19 -4.19
CA PRO A 60 -16.73 -3.99 -4.60
C PRO A 60 -18.22 -4.17 -4.31
N VAL A 61 -18.80 -3.25 -3.54
CA VAL A 61 -20.24 -3.20 -3.28
C VAL A 61 -20.86 -2.27 -4.31
N ASP A 62 -21.92 -2.73 -4.98
CA ASP A 62 -22.71 -1.87 -5.84
C ASP A 62 -23.49 -0.87 -4.98
N LEU A 63 -23.20 0.42 -5.19
CA LEU A 63 -23.83 1.53 -4.47
C LEU A 63 -25.11 2.03 -5.16
N GLY A 64 -25.52 1.40 -6.27
CA GLY A 64 -26.70 1.81 -7.03
C GLY A 64 -26.50 3.14 -7.75
N LEU A 65 -25.26 3.44 -8.19
CA LEU A 65 -24.97 4.68 -8.90
C LEU A 65 -25.78 4.75 -10.20
N PRO A 66 -26.38 5.91 -10.54
CA PRO A 66 -27.14 6.05 -11.77
C PRO A 66 -26.23 5.85 -12.98
N HIS A 67 -26.60 4.91 -13.85
CA HIS A 67 -25.86 4.65 -15.07
C HIS A 67 -26.28 5.65 -16.16
N PRO A 68 -25.34 6.15 -16.99
CA PRO A 68 -25.68 6.95 -18.16
C PRO A 68 -26.66 6.18 -19.04
N ARG A 69 -27.77 6.83 -19.41
CA ARG A 69 -28.77 6.24 -20.31
C ARG A 69 -28.11 5.91 -21.65
N ALA A 70 -28.29 4.68 -22.13
CA ALA A 70 -27.72 4.24 -23.41
C ALA A 70 -28.16 5.18 -24.55
N PRO A 71 -27.27 5.49 -25.51
CA PRO A 71 -27.62 6.33 -26.64
C PRO A 71 -28.73 5.66 -27.46
N LEU A 72 -29.71 6.46 -27.87
CA LEU A 72 -30.74 6.04 -28.82
C LEU A 72 -30.05 5.79 -30.17
N THR A 73 -29.76 4.53 -30.48
CA THR A 73 -29.47 4.13 -31.87
C THR A 73 -30.74 4.39 -32.68
N SER A 74 -30.70 5.41 -33.53
CA SER A 74 -31.68 5.58 -34.60
C SER A 74 -31.38 4.52 -35.66
N GLN A 75 -32.41 3.76 -36.02
CA GLN A 75 -32.44 2.86 -37.19
C GLN A 75 -32.37 3.67 -38.49
#